data_AF-A0A2M9LLQ1-F1
#
_entry.id   AF-A0A2M9LLQ1-F1
#
_cell.length_a   1.000
_cell.length_b   1.000
_cell.length_c   1.000
_cell.angle_alpha   90.00
_cell.angle_beta   90.00
_cell.angle_gamma   90.00
#
_symmetry.space_group_name_H-M   'P 1'
#
loop_
_entity.id
_entity.type
_entity.pdbx_description
1 polymer ?
#
loop_
_entity_poly.entity_id
_entity_poly.type
_entity_poly.pdbx_seq_one_letter_code
_entity_poly.pdbx_strand_id
1 'polypeptide(L)' 'MLCCFEDGTIRDPATHLPVPPGALAGDLCGGRRFTAYERATGADCTYRVLAQVLAAWAGLGMCPAQHVLTGRSGWSRQ' A
#
# COMPACT_ATOMS: atom_id res chain seq x y z
N MET A 1 -5.88 9.39 1.81
CA MET A 1 -7.05 8.86 2.55
C MET A 1 -7.90 8.10 1.54
N LEU A 2 -8.37 6.90 1.86
CA LEU A 2 -9.08 6.00 0.95
C LEU A 2 -10.46 5.64 1.52
N CYS A 3 -11.38 5.27 0.65
CA CYS A 3 -12.71 4.78 1.03
C CYS A 3 -12.85 3.29 0.69
N CYS A 4 -13.21 2.49 1.69
CA CYS A 4 -13.57 1.08 1.53
C CYS A 4 -15.09 0.95 1.44
N PHE A 5 -15.55 0.17 0.47
CA PHE A 5 -16.97 -0.13 0.23
C PHE A 5 -17.31 -1.55 0.66
N GLU A 6 -18.60 -1.84 0.87
CA GLU A 6 -19.07 -3.16 1.32
C GLU A 6 -18.78 -4.27 0.32
N ASP A 7 -18.69 -3.93 -0.97
CA ASP A 7 -18.25 -4.82 -2.04
C ASP A 7 -16.75 -5.14 -2.01
N GLY A 8 -16.01 -4.59 -1.03
CA GLY A 8 -14.57 -4.73 -0.90
C GLY A 8 -13.76 -3.81 -1.81
N THR A 9 -14.42 -2.97 -2.62
CA THR A 9 -13.73 -2.02 -3.50
C THR A 9 -13.08 -0.90 -2.66
N ILE A 10 -11.84 -0.56 -2.99
CA ILE A 10 -11.13 0.59 -2.43
C ILE A 10 -11.14 1.70 -3.48
N ARG A 11 -11.53 2.92 -3.11
CA ARG A 11 -11.50 4.09 -4.00
C ARG A 11 -10.76 5.26 -3.39
N ASP A 12 -10.15 6.05 -4.25
CA ASP A 12 -9.65 7.36 -3.88
C ASP A 12 -10.82 8.37 -3.89
N PRO A 13 -11.12 9.03 -2.76
CA PRO A 13 -12.20 10.00 -2.69
C PRO A 13 -11.97 11.25 -3.53
N ALA A 14 -10.72 11.60 -3.88
CA ALA A 14 -10.43 12.77 -4.69
C ALA A 14 -10.74 12.54 -6.18
N THR A 15 -10.46 11.33 -6.67
CA THR A 15 -10.63 10.97 -8.09
C THR A 15 -11.85 10.11 -8.35
N HIS A 16 -12.48 9.58 -7.29
CA HIS A 16 -13.55 8.57 -7.34
C HIS A 16 -13.16 7.29 -8.08
N LEU A 17 -11.88 7.10 -8.39
CA LEU A 17 -11.39 5.94 -9.12
C LEU A 17 -11.12 4.76 -8.18
N PRO A 18 -11.35 3.52 -8.64
CA PRO A 18 -10.93 2.34 -7.91
C PRO A 18 -9.40 2.28 -7.83
N VAL A 19 -8.90 1.96 -6.64
CA VAL A 19 -7.47 1.79 -6.36
C VAL A 19 -7.21 0.30 -6.20
N PRO A 20 -6.49 -0.34 -7.14
CA PRO A 20 -6.19 -1.76 -7.04
C PRO A 20 -5.20 -2.01 -5.89
N PRO A 21 -5.33 -3.14 -5.15
CA PRO A 21 -4.43 -3.46 -4.04
C PRO A 21 -2.94 -3.48 -4.43
N GLY A 22 -2.60 -3.85 -5.66
CA GLY A 22 -1.23 -3.83 -6.18
C GLY A 22 -0.63 -2.42 -6.28
N ALA A 23 -1.43 -1.39 -6.59
CA ALA A 23 -0.97 -0.01 -6.59
C ALA A 23 -0.63 0.46 -5.17
N LEU A 24 -1.46 0.08 -4.19
CA LEU A 24 -1.18 0.35 -2.77
C LEU A 24 0.07 -0.38 -2.28
N ALA A 25 0.31 -1.60 -2.72
CA ALA A 25 1.54 -2.33 -2.41
C ALA A 25 2.78 -1.56 -2.91
N GLY A 26 2.74 -1.05 -4.15
CA GLY A 26 3.82 -0.22 -4.70
C GLY A 26 4.06 1.06 -3.90
N ASP A 27 2.99 1.73 -3.48
CA ASP A 27 3.08 2.93 -2.64
C ASP A 27 3.68 2.62 -1.26
N LEU A 28 3.27 1.52 -0.62
CA LEU A 28 3.81 1.05 0.66
C LEU A 28 5.30 0.70 0.57
N CYS A 29 5.71 -0.02 -0.48
CA CYS A 29 7.12 -0.33 -0.73
C CYS A 29 7.97 0.93 -0.94
N GLY A 30 7.37 1.99 -1.50
CA GLY A 30 7.97 3.32 -1.62
C GLY A 30 8.00 4.12 -0.31
N GLY A 31 7.59 3.53 0.82
CA GLY A 31 7.55 4.18 2.13
C GLY A 31 6.36 5.12 2.36
N ARG A 32 5.40 5.17 1.43
CA ARG A 32 4.17 5.96 1.62
C ARG A 32 3.23 5.24 2.59
N ARG A 33 2.45 6.02 3.34
CA ARG A 33 1.42 5.53 4.26
C ARG A 33 0.05 5.93 3.73
N PHE A 34 -0.95 5.12 4.00
CA PHE A 34 -2.34 5.45 3.72
C PHE A 34 -3.21 5.23 4.95
N THR A 35 -4.37 5.88 4.95
CA THR A 35 -5.48 5.64 5.87
C THR A 35 -6.72 5.30 5.06
N ALA A 36 -7.56 4.40 5.57
CA ALA A 36 -8.78 3.99 4.90
C ALA A 36 -9.98 3.97 5.86
N TYR A 37 -11.14 4.35 5.36
CA TYR A 37 -12.38 4.42 6.14
C TYR A 37 -13.52 3.75 5.39
N GLU A 38 -14.44 3.14 6.12
CA GLU A 38 -15.68 2.62 5.54
C GLU A 38 -16.55 3.76 5.05
N ARG A 39 -17.02 3.67 3.80
CA ARG A 39 -17.85 4.74 3.24
C ARG A 39 -19.20 4.87 3.94
N ALA A 40 -19.77 3.75 4.40
CA ALA A 40 -21.08 3.68 5.04
C ALA A 40 -21.08 4.20 6.48
N THR A 41 -20.07 3.82 7.26
CA THR A 41 -20.02 4.07 8.72
C THR A 41 -19.00 5.15 9.11
N GLY A 42 -18.04 5.47 8.24
CA GLY A 42 -16.89 6.31 8.57
C GLY A 42 -15.87 5.63 9.47
N ALA A 43 -16.06 4.34 9.81
CA ALA A 43 -15.14 3.60 10.68
C ALA A 43 -13.77 3.43 10.03
N ASP A 44 -12.70 3.48 10.84
CA ASP A 44 -11.37 3.12 10.35
C ASP A 44 -11.35 1.66 9.91
N CYS A 45 -10.88 1.43 8.69
CA CYS A 45 -10.64 0.10 8.17
C CYS A 45 -9.25 -0.03 7.53
N THR A 46 -8.31 0.81 7.95
CA THR A 46 -6.93 0.88 7.44
C THR A 46 -6.26 -0.49 7.51
N TYR A 47 -6.38 -1.19 8.64
CA TYR A 47 -5.77 -2.51 8.82
C TYR A 47 -6.43 -3.62 7.98
N ARG A 48 -7.74 -3.52 7.74
CA ARG A 48 -8.44 -4.47 6.86
C ARG A 48 -7.98 -4.30 5.41
N VAL A 49 -7.85 -3.06 4.95
CA VAL A 49 -7.30 -2.75 3.63
C VAL A 49 -5.84 -3.19 3.53
N LEU A 50 -5.03 -2.96 4.57
CA LEU A 50 -3.65 -3.44 4.61
C LEU A 50 -3.58 -4.97 4.49
N ALA A 51 -4.44 -5.71 5.18
CA ALA A 51 -4.51 -7.16 5.06
C ALA A 51 -4.85 -7.62 3.63
N GLN A 52 -5.77 -6.94 2.94
CA GLN A 52 -6.09 -7.21 1.53
C GLN A 52 -4.90 -6.93 0.61
N VAL A 53 -4.18 -5.84 0.84
CA VAL A 53 -2.97 -5.48 0.08
C VAL A 53 -1.88 -6.53 0.28
N LEU A 54 -1.64 -6.95 1.52
CA LEU A 54 -0.66 -7.99 1.84
C LEU A 54 -1.07 -9.36 1.27
N ALA A 55 -2.36 -9.71 1.32
CA ALA A 55 -2.87 -10.96 0.73
C ALA A 55 -2.72 -10.96 -0.79
N ALA A 56 -3.04 -9.85 -1.46
CA ALA A 56 -2.83 -9.69 -2.90
C ALA A 56 -1.33 -9.77 -3.24
N TRP A 57 -0.48 -9.12 -2.44
CA TRP A 57 0.97 -9.14 -2.62
C TRP A 57 1.57 -10.54 -2.45
N ALA A 58 1.16 -11.26 -1.40
CA ALA A 58 1.59 -12.62 -1.11
C ALA A 58 1.10 -13.63 -2.17
N GLY A 59 -0.13 -13.47 -2.68
CA GLY A 59 -0.70 -14.32 -3.72
C GLY A 59 -0.09 -14.11 -5.11
N LEU A 60 0.56 -12.97 -5.35
CA LEU A 60 1.17 -12.63 -6.64
C LEU A 60 2.65 -13.04 -6.75
N GLY A 61 3.33 -13.38 -5.64
CA GLY A 61 4.77 -13.69 -5.65
C GLY A 61 5.66 -12.52 -6.09
N MET A 62 5.12 -11.29 -6.10
CA MET A 62 5.78 -10.11 -6.67
C MET A 62 6.53 -9.31 -5.59
N CYS A 63 7.72 -9.76 -5.22
CA CYS A 63 8.75 -8.83 -4.74
C CYS A 63 9.50 -8.28 -5.97
N PRO A 64 9.31 -7.03 -6.42
CA PRO A 64 10.41 -6.36 -7.08
C PRO A 64 11.47 -6.15 -5.99
N ALA A 65 12.44 -7.06 -5.96
CA ALA A 65 13.60 -6.96 -5.14
C ALA A 65 14.35 -5.64 -5.38
N GLN A 66 15.05 -5.19 -4.34
CA GLN A 66 16.24 -4.35 -4.35
C GLN A 66 16.15 -2.92 -4.88
N HIS A 67 15.62 -2.02 -4.07
CA HIS A 67 16.21 -0.68 -3.96
C HIS A 67 16.05 -0.21 -2.51
N VAL A 68 17.09 0.43 -1.97
CA VAL A 68 17.28 0.78 -0.54
C VAL A 68 17.93 -0.35 0.29
N LEU A 69 19.24 -0.55 0.11
CA LEU A 69 20.28 -0.55 1.16
C LEU A 69 21.69 -0.72 0.54
N THR A 70 22.02 0.00 -0.53
CA THR A 70 23.42 0.21 -0.95
C THR A 70 23.69 1.70 -0.98
N GLY A 71 23.81 2.27 0.21
CA GLY A 71 24.11 3.69 0.38
C GLY A 71 24.62 4.02 1.79
N ARG A 72 25.84 3.56 2.12
CA ARG A 72 26.90 4.24 2.91
C ARG A 72 27.70 3.30 3.83
N SER A 73 28.84 2.85 3.30
CA SER A 73 30.17 3.10 3.89
C SER A 73 31.14 2.93 2.70
N GLY A 74 31.91 3.89 2.24
CA GLY A 74 32.55 4.98 2.94
C GLY A 74 34.03 4.63 3.16
N TRP A 75 34.89 5.09 2.24
CA TRP A 75 36.34 5.35 2.36
C TRP A 75 37.25 4.09 2.33
N SER A 76 37.88 3.74 1.20
CA SER A 76 39.21 4.19 0.72
C SER A 76 40.35 4.16 1.75
N ARG A 77 41.35 3.31 1.41
CA ARG A 77 42.78 3.30 1.78
C ARG A 77 43.16 3.08 3.24
N GLN A 78 43.77 1.92 3.51
CA GLN A 78 45.20 1.80 3.81
C GLN A 78 45.70 0.39 3.46
#